data_AF-Q0AAK4-F1
#
_entry.id   AF-Q0AAK4-F1
#
_cell.length_a   1.000
_cell.length_b   1.000
_cell.length_c   1.000
_cell.angle_alpha   90.00
_cell.angle_beta   90.00
_cell.angle_gamma   90.00
#
_symmetry.space_group_name_H-M   'P 1'
#
loop_
_entity.id
_entity.type
_entity.pdbx_description
1 polymer ?
#
loop_
_entity_poly.entity_id
_entity_poly.type
_entity_poly.pdbx_seq_one_letter_code
_entity_poly.pdbx_strand_id
1 'polypeptide(L)'
;MRKGNPVLWTAALLAGLLLSLPALSAASGLQVTPLRVHLDEDTPAAALTLRNHGDRSRVIQTEVVHWTQEEGEDIHAPTDEVLVTPPIFTVEPGESQVVRVAHAGRNADSTRAVEQAYRIYLQESPPPTEGDGARLQVILRLGVPLFVAPEGGERPDLRWTVHALESGGLEIRAENLGNIHAHVQELRVATRDPETGEQQVATLGTHRYLLPGQSSHWHLGQEADWGDAARLDLSAITPRGALNAEIEME
;
A
#
# COMPACT_ATOMS: atom_id res chain seq x y z
N MET A 1 34.75 15.33 -64.02
CA MET A 1 34.80 15.52 -62.55
C MET A 1 33.42 15.93 -62.05
N ARG A 2 32.61 14.97 -61.57
CA ARG A 2 31.28 15.21 -61.00
C ARG A 2 31.44 15.34 -59.48
N LYS A 3 31.24 16.54 -58.94
CA LYS A 3 31.24 16.78 -57.48
C LYS A 3 29.97 16.15 -56.90
N GLY A 4 30.11 15.09 -56.12
CA GLY A 4 29.01 14.47 -55.38
C GLY A 4 28.49 15.45 -54.32
N ASN A 5 27.18 15.65 -54.27
CA ASN A 5 26.53 16.56 -53.32
C ASN A 5 26.69 16.03 -51.89
N PRO A 6 27.38 16.74 -50.98
CA PRO A 6 27.61 16.28 -49.61
C PRO A 6 26.33 16.26 -48.76
N VAL A 7 25.27 16.93 -49.22
CA VAL A 7 23.97 17.08 -48.52
C VAL A 7 23.14 15.80 -48.51
N LEU A 8 23.31 14.92 -49.51
CA LEU A 8 22.58 13.63 -49.55
C LEU A 8 23.17 12.59 -48.59
N TRP A 9 24.44 12.75 -48.20
CA TRP A 9 25.12 11.82 -47.27
C TRP A 9 24.85 12.19 -45.81
N THR A 10 24.69 13.48 -45.50
CA THR A 10 24.34 13.95 -44.15
C THR A 10 22.89 13.63 -43.76
N ALA A 11 21.94 13.64 -44.70
CA ALA A 11 20.55 13.27 -44.43
C ALA A 11 20.37 11.77 -44.12
N ALA A 12 21.13 10.89 -44.78
CA ALA A 12 21.10 9.45 -44.51
C ALA A 12 21.74 9.08 -43.16
N LEU A 13 22.77 9.82 -42.74
CA LEU A 13 23.42 9.66 -41.43
C LEU A 13 22.52 10.12 -40.26
N LEU A 14 21.69 11.15 -40.46
CA LEU A 14 20.73 11.62 -39.44
C LEU A 14 19.49 10.72 -39.33
N ALA A 15 19.03 10.10 -40.42
CA ALA A 15 17.91 9.16 -40.39
C ALA A 15 18.26 7.80 -39.75
N GLY A 16 19.53 7.37 -39.86
CA GLY A 16 20.01 6.15 -39.20
C GLY A 16 20.20 6.29 -37.69
N LEU A 17 20.44 7.51 -37.19
CA LEU A 17 20.71 7.78 -35.77
C LEU A 17 19.42 7.88 -34.92
N LEU A 18 18.27 8.11 -35.55
CA LEU A 18 16.97 8.19 -34.87
C LEU A 18 16.28 6.84 -34.68
N LEU A 19 16.77 5.76 -35.29
CA LEU A 19 16.21 4.40 -35.20
C LEU A 19 16.93 3.49 -34.19
N SER A 20 17.95 4.00 -33.48
CA SER A 20 18.76 3.24 -32.53
C SER A 20 18.68 3.76 -31.10
N LEU A 21 17.57 4.39 -30.71
CA LEU A 21 17.23 4.51 -29.29
C LEU A 21 16.81 3.12 -28.81
N PRO A 22 17.64 2.36 -28.05
CA PRO A 22 17.13 1.20 -27.36
C PRO A 22 16.02 1.70 -26.44
N ALA A 23 14.82 1.13 -26.58
CA ALA A 23 13.82 1.25 -25.55
C ALA A 23 14.44 0.66 -24.27
N LEU A 24 14.94 1.51 -23.38
CA LEU A 24 15.25 1.12 -22.01
C LEU A 24 13.89 0.87 -21.33
N SER A 25 13.34 -0.31 -21.59
CA SER A 25 12.29 -0.89 -20.79
C SER A 25 12.81 -2.21 -20.25
N ALA A 26 13.92 -2.13 -19.51
CA ALA A 26 14.22 -3.14 -18.51
C ALA A 26 13.23 -2.90 -17.36
N ALA A 27 12.05 -3.51 -17.46
CA ALA A 27 11.16 -3.67 -16.31
C ALA A 27 11.85 -4.66 -15.34
N SER A 28 12.91 -4.21 -14.69
CA SER A 28 13.62 -4.97 -13.65
C SER A 28 12.75 -4.94 -12.40
N GLY A 29 11.90 -5.95 -12.23
CA GLY A 29 11.01 -6.01 -11.08
C GLY A 29 10.63 -7.41 -10.66
N LEU A 30 10.59 -7.62 -9.35
CA LEU A 30 9.82 -8.70 -8.75
C LEU A 30 8.37 -8.22 -8.68
N GLN A 31 7.46 -8.99 -9.27
CA GLN A 31 6.02 -8.80 -9.12
C GLN A 31 5.50 -9.75 -8.06
N VAL A 32 4.60 -9.27 -7.20
CA VAL A 32 3.95 -10.08 -6.16
C VAL A 32 2.44 -10.02 -6.34
N THR A 33 1.76 -11.15 -6.19
CA THR A 33 0.29 -11.24 -6.29
C THR A 33 -0.24 -12.32 -5.35
N PRO A 34 -1.27 -12.05 -4.52
CA PRO A 34 -1.94 -10.76 -4.33
C PRO A 34 -1.09 -9.78 -3.47
N LEU A 35 -1.49 -8.50 -3.45
CA LEU A 35 -0.88 -7.47 -2.60
C LEU A 35 -1.55 -7.33 -1.23
N ARG A 36 -2.54 -8.18 -0.94
CA ARG A 36 -3.19 -8.33 0.37
C ARG A 36 -3.71 -9.76 0.49
N VAL A 37 -3.58 -10.35 1.66
CA VAL A 37 -4.08 -11.68 1.98
C VAL A 37 -5.17 -11.55 3.05
N HIS A 38 -6.26 -12.29 2.89
CA HIS A 38 -7.26 -12.49 3.93
C HIS A 38 -7.39 -13.98 4.17
N LEU A 39 -7.46 -14.36 5.44
CA LEU A 39 -7.72 -15.72 5.90
C LEU A 39 -8.95 -15.70 6.80
N ASP A 40 -9.75 -16.75 6.75
CA ASP A 40 -10.93 -16.96 7.59
C ASP A 40 -11.05 -18.44 7.96
N GLU A 41 -12.14 -18.85 8.62
CA GLU A 41 -12.35 -20.24 9.03
C GLU A 41 -12.51 -21.20 7.84
N ASP A 42 -13.10 -20.73 6.74
CA ASP A 42 -13.31 -21.52 5.53
C ASP A 42 -12.04 -21.58 4.67
N THR A 43 -11.19 -20.55 4.76
CA THR A 43 -9.96 -20.35 3.99
C THR A 43 -8.77 -20.07 4.93
N PRO A 44 -8.27 -21.09 5.66
CA PRO A 44 -7.22 -20.90 6.67
C PRO A 44 -5.81 -20.73 6.06
N ALA A 45 -5.68 -20.87 4.74
CA ALA A 45 -4.42 -20.74 4.02
C ALA A 45 -4.59 -20.04 2.67
N ALA A 46 -3.54 -19.34 2.24
CA ALA A 46 -3.49 -18.63 0.97
C ALA A 46 -2.13 -18.82 0.28
N ALA A 47 -2.07 -18.41 -0.98
CA ALA A 47 -0.86 -18.46 -1.80
C ALA A 47 -0.54 -17.08 -2.37
N LEU A 48 0.73 -16.66 -2.24
CA LEU A 48 1.31 -15.52 -2.93
C LEU A 48 2.20 -16.04 -4.06
N THR A 49 2.13 -15.43 -5.22
CA THR A 49 3.00 -15.72 -6.36
C THR A 49 3.96 -14.56 -6.55
N LEU A 50 5.25 -14.86 -6.51
CA LEU A 50 6.33 -13.96 -6.88
C LEU A 50 6.80 -14.29 -8.29
N ARG A 51 6.87 -13.30 -9.18
CA ARG A 51 7.37 -13.44 -10.54
C ARG A 51 8.60 -12.54 -10.72
N ASN A 52 9.69 -13.10 -11.21
CA ASN A 52 10.88 -12.33 -11.55
C ASN A 52 10.83 -11.93 -13.03
N HIS A 53 10.58 -10.65 -13.31
CA HIS A 53 10.66 -10.08 -14.66
C HIS A 53 12.04 -9.51 -14.98
N GLY A 54 12.98 -9.61 -14.03
CA GLY A 54 14.37 -9.21 -14.22
C GLY A 54 15.19 -10.23 -15.02
N ASP A 55 16.43 -9.86 -15.25
CA ASP A 55 17.45 -10.60 -16.00
C ASP A 55 18.42 -11.40 -15.12
N ARG A 56 18.26 -11.33 -13.79
CA ARG A 56 19.10 -11.99 -12.79
C ARG A 56 18.26 -12.74 -11.78
N SER A 57 18.78 -13.88 -11.32
CA SER A 57 18.18 -14.67 -10.24
C SER A 57 18.12 -13.87 -8.95
N ARG A 58 17.02 -14.01 -8.20
CA ARG A 58 16.78 -13.25 -6.95
C ARG A 58 16.56 -14.21 -5.81
N VAL A 59 17.37 -14.11 -4.76
CA VAL A 59 17.16 -14.86 -3.52
C VAL A 59 16.23 -14.06 -2.63
N ILE A 60 15.10 -14.66 -2.25
CA ILE A 60 14.07 -14.03 -1.42
C ILE A 60 13.99 -14.77 -0.09
N GLN A 61 13.97 -14.00 0.99
CA GLN A 61 13.63 -14.45 2.33
C GLN A 61 12.23 -13.97 2.68
N THR A 62 11.44 -14.83 3.32
CA THR A 62 10.12 -14.52 3.81
C THR A 62 10.08 -14.50 5.33
N GLU A 63 9.41 -13.51 5.90
CA GLU A 63 9.20 -13.37 7.34
C GLU A 63 7.76 -12.94 7.58
N VAL A 64 7.15 -13.42 8.66
CA VAL A 64 5.84 -12.93 9.11
C VAL A 64 5.98 -12.29 10.48
N VAL A 65 5.39 -11.11 10.63
CA VAL A 65 5.32 -10.37 11.89
C VAL A 65 3.86 -10.09 12.24
N HIS A 66 3.55 -10.11 13.52
CA HIS A 66 2.29 -9.56 14.04
C HIS A 66 2.33 -8.05 13.92
N TRP A 67 1.23 -7.46 13.45
CA TRP A 67 1.12 -6.04 13.18
C TRP A 67 0.03 -5.44 14.07
N THR A 68 0.46 -4.54 14.94
CA THR A 68 -0.42 -3.72 15.78
C THR A 68 -0.18 -2.24 15.49
N GLN A 69 -1.00 -1.38 16.08
CA GLN A 69 -0.74 0.06 16.07
C GLN A 69 -0.79 0.60 17.49
N GLU A 70 -0.02 1.65 17.73
CA GLU A 70 -0.05 2.45 18.95
C GLU A 70 0.06 3.92 18.52
N GLU A 71 -0.88 4.75 18.97
CA GLU A 71 -0.93 6.18 18.62
C GLU A 71 -0.87 6.48 17.11
N GLY A 72 -1.35 5.55 16.28
CA GLY A 72 -1.36 5.67 14.81
C GLY A 72 -0.07 5.23 14.11
N GLU A 73 0.92 4.71 14.85
CA GLU A 73 2.16 4.15 14.32
C GLU A 73 2.11 2.62 14.22
N ASP A 74 2.68 2.07 13.15
CA ASP A 74 2.74 0.61 12.94
C ASP A 74 3.82 -0.03 13.83
N ILE A 75 3.41 -0.97 14.68
CA ILE A 75 4.29 -1.81 15.51
C ILE A 75 4.33 -3.22 14.94
N HIS A 76 5.53 -3.78 14.83
CA HIS A 76 5.76 -5.13 14.31
C HIS A 76 6.48 -6.00 15.36
N ALA A 77 5.90 -7.16 15.67
CA ALA A 77 6.48 -8.12 16.60
C ALA A 77 6.65 -9.51 15.96
N PRO A 78 7.68 -10.29 16.33
CA PRO A 78 7.80 -11.68 15.89
C PRO A 78 6.56 -12.50 16.27
N THR A 79 6.19 -13.48 15.43
CA THR A 79 5.04 -14.35 15.66
C THR A 79 5.27 -15.75 15.10
N ASP A 80 4.64 -16.76 15.70
CA ASP A 80 4.52 -18.12 15.17
C ASP A 80 3.06 -18.51 14.86
N GLU A 81 2.12 -17.55 14.95
CA GLU A 81 0.70 -17.75 14.67
C GLU A 81 0.40 -17.89 13.17
N VAL A 82 1.32 -17.45 12.31
CA VAL A 82 1.22 -17.59 10.86
C VAL A 82 2.45 -18.29 10.32
N LEU A 83 2.22 -19.40 9.63
CA LEU A 83 3.26 -20.17 8.95
C LEU A 83 3.43 -19.66 7.53
N VAL A 84 4.67 -19.50 7.09
CA VAL A 84 5.04 -19.16 5.70
C VAL A 84 5.98 -20.22 5.13
N THR A 85 5.78 -20.60 3.86
CA THR A 85 6.61 -21.63 3.21
C THR A 85 6.72 -21.40 1.70
N PRO A 86 7.92 -21.48 1.10
CA PRO A 86 9.21 -21.67 1.74
C PRO A 86 9.77 -20.38 2.38
N PRO A 87 10.58 -20.48 3.44
CA PRO A 87 11.14 -19.31 4.13
C PRO A 87 12.26 -18.61 3.36
N ILE A 88 13.00 -19.33 2.52
CA ILE A 88 14.04 -18.79 1.64
C ILE A 88 13.99 -19.57 0.31
N PHE A 89 14.10 -18.86 -0.81
CA PHE A 89 14.08 -19.46 -2.14
C PHE A 89 14.73 -18.55 -3.19
N THR A 90 15.07 -19.12 -4.34
CA THR A 90 15.57 -18.37 -5.50
C THR A 90 14.49 -18.32 -6.58
N VAL A 91 14.28 -17.14 -7.17
CA VAL A 91 13.43 -16.97 -8.36
C VAL A 91 14.31 -16.63 -9.55
N GLU A 92 14.41 -17.56 -10.50
CA GLU A 92 15.19 -17.39 -11.72
C GLU A 92 14.57 -16.33 -12.66
N PRO A 93 15.35 -15.74 -13.58
CA PRO A 93 14.83 -14.81 -14.59
C PRO A 93 13.66 -15.40 -15.36
N GLY A 94 12.54 -14.68 -15.42
CA GLY A 94 11.33 -15.13 -16.10
C GLY A 94 10.55 -16.22 -15.35
N GLU A 95 10.97 -16.67 -14.18
CA GLU A 95 10.31 -17.72 -13.41
C GLU A 95 9.40 -17.18 -12.30
N SER A 96 8.55 -18.06 -11.78
CA SER A 96 7.62 -17.75 -10.69
C SER A 96 7.81 -18.69 -9.50
N GLN A 97 7.68 -18.16 -8.29
CA GLN A 97 7.64 -18.94 -7.05
C GLN A 97 6.33 -18.70 -6.30
N VAL A 98 5.72 -19.79 -5.82
CA VAL A 98 4.58 -19.73 -4.91
C VAL A 98 5.05 -19.80 -3.45
N VAL A 99 4.59 -18.86 -2.64
CA VAL A 99 4.75 -18.80 -1.19
C VAL A 99 3.39 -19.08 -0.57
N ARG A 100 3.30 -20.13 0.23
CA ARG A 100 2.09 -20.49 0.98
C ARG A 100 2.13 -19.86 2.35
N VAL A 101 0.99 -19.34 2.78
CA VAL A 101 0.79 -18.80 4.12
C VAL A 101 -0.43 -19.45 4.75
N ALA A 102 -0.36 -19.78 6.04
CA ALA A 102 -1.46 -20.40 6.77
C ALA A 102 -1.48 -19.92 8.20
N HIS A 103 -2.67 -19.65 8.74
CA HIS A 103 -2.82 -19.33 10.15
C HIS A 103 -2.76 -20.64 10.97
N ALA A 104 -1.79 -20.74 11.88
CA ALA A 104 -1.47 -21.94 12.64
C ALA A 104 -2.50 -22.26 13.74
N GLY A 105 -3.40 -21.33 14.07
CA GLY A 105 -4.51 -21.58 15.01
C GLY A 105 -4.07 -21.93 16.43
N ARG A 106 -2.85 -21.56 16.84
CA ARG A 106 -2.24 -22.02 18.11
C ARG A 106 -2.92 -21.47 19.38
N ASN A 107 -3.90 -20.59 19.24
CA ASN A 107 -4.75 -20.05 20.31
C ASN A 107 -6.24 -20.43 20.12
N ALA A 108 -6.53 -21.68 19.73
CA ALA A 108 -7.89 -22.18 19.49
C ALA A 108 -8.83 -22.12 20.72
N ASP A 109 -8.31 -21.87 21.93
CA ASP A 109 -9.11 -21.78 23.17
C ASP A 109 -9.69 -20.37 23.44
N SER A 110 -9.32 -19.36 22.66
CA SER A 110 -9.89 -18.02 22.75
C SER A 110 -10.55 -17.61 21.43
N THR A 111 -11.86 -17.36 21.46
CA THR A 111 -12.59 -16.82 20.31
C THR A 111 -11.96 -15.50 19.85
N ARG A 112 -11.60 -15.40 18.58
CA ARG A 112 -11.04 -14.17 17.98
C ARG A 112 -12.12 -13.12 17.77
N ALA A 113 -12.38 -12.31 18.78
CA ALA A 113 -13.42 -11.28 18.72
C ALA A 113 -13.14 -10.14 17.71
N VAL A 114 -11.87 -9.90 17.40
CA VAL A 114 -11.37 -8.90 16.46
C VAL A 114 -10.42 -9.53 15.44
N GLU A 115 -10.34 -8.92 14.26
CA GLU A 115 -9.39 -9.28 13.22
C GLU A 115 -7.95 -9.19 13.73
N GLN A 116 -7.14 -10.19 13.39
CA GLN A 116 -5.71 -10.14 13.63
C GLN A 116 -5.00 -9.67 12.37
N ALA A 117 -4.02 -8.77 12.53
CA ALA A 117 -3.25 -8.22 11.44
C ALA A 117 -1.79 -8.67 11.51
N TYR A 118 -1.24 -8.95 10.35
CA TYR A 118 0.12 -9.42 10.16
C TYR A 118 0.73 -8.76 8.92
N ARG A 119 2.06 -8.78 8.83
CA ARG A 119 2.77 -8.47 7.58
C ARG A 119 3.67 -9.62 7.18
N ILE A 120 3.54 -10.02 5.90
CA ILE A 120 4.45 -10.93 5.24
C ILE A 120 5.51 -10.08 4.54
N TYR A 121 6.73 -10.09 5.05
CA TYR A 121 7.86 -9.47 4.37
C TYR A 121 8.46 -10.44 3.36
N LEU A 122 8.59 -9.97 2.13
CA LEU A 122 9.33 -10.59 1.03
C LEU A 122 10.57 -9.73 0.80
N GLN A 123 11.71 -10.20 1.29
CA GLN A 123 12.95 -9.44 1.27
C GLN A 123 13.97 -10.10 0.35
N GLU A 124 14.49 -9.34 -0.61
CA GLU A 124 15.61 -9.78 -1.42
C GLU A 124 16.88 -9.84 -0.57
N SER A 125 17.63 -10.94 -0.67
CA SER A 125 18.95 -11.05 -0.07
C SER A 125 19.99 -10.40 -0.98
N PRO A 126 20.92 -9.57 -0.45
CA PRO A 126 21.98 -9.00 -1.25
C PRO A 126 22.83 -10.10 -1.91
N PRO A 127 23.04 -10.10 -3.23
CA PRO A 127 24.08 -10.91 -3.85
C PRO A 127 25.46 -10.59 -3.28
N PRO A 128 26.42 -11.53 -3.34
CA PRO A 128 27.81 -11.27 -2.98
C PRO A 128 28.37 -10.09 -3.78
N THR A 129 29.13 -9.22 -3.11
CA THR A 129 29.80 -8.09 -3.77
C THR A 129 30.97 -8.60 -4.64
N GLU A 130 30.83 -8.58 -5.96
CA GLU A 130 31.91 -8.95 -6.88
C GLU A 130 32.62 -7.73 -7.47
N GLY A 131 33.86 -7.44 -7.05
CA GLY A 131 34.81 -6.52 -7.72
C GLY A 131 35.04 -5.16 -7.04
N ASP A 132 36.21 -4.56 -7.29
CA ASP A 132 36.60 -3.24 -6.76
C ASP A 132 35.91 -2.09 -7.54
N GLY A 133 35.10 -1.30 -6.84
CA GLY A 133 34.46 -0.09 -7.38
C GLY A 133 33.20 0.30 -6.62
N ALA A 134 32.90 1.59 -6.53
CA ALA A 134 31.67 2.07 -5.91
C ALA A 134 30.45 1.66 -6.74
N ARG A 135 29.51 0.92 -6.14
CA ARG A 135 28.24 0.52 -6.76
C ARG A 135 27.08 0.90 -5.85
N LEU A 136 26.03 1.46 -6.44
CA LEU A 136 24.74 1.61 -5.78
C LEU A 136 23.96 0.31 -5.97
N GLN A 137 23.55 -0.31 -4.87
CA GLN A 137 22.70 -1.49 -4.86
C GLN A 137 21.39 -1.17 -4.17
N VAL A 138 20.29 -1.42 -4.86
CA VAL A 138 18.93 -1.31 -4.31
C VAL A 138 18.44 -2.71 -4.01
N ILE A 139 17.96 -2.94 -2.79
CA ILE A 139 17.43 -4.22 -2.32
C ILE A 139 15.95 -4.05 -2.01
N LEU A 140 15.11 -4.94 -2.54
CA LEU A 140 13.67 -4.90 -2.30
C LEU A 140 13.32 -5.50 -0.93
N ARG A 141 12.47 -4.81 -0.16
CA ARG A 141 11.74 -5.37 0.98
C ARG A 141 10.27 -4.98 0.86
N LEU A 142 9.42 -5.93 0.48
CA LEU A 142 7.99 -5.71 0.30
C LEU A 142 7.21 -6.29 1.47
N GLY A 143 6.37 -5.48 2.13
CA GLY A 143 5.44 -5.95 3.16
C GLY A 143 4.04 -6.14 2.58
N VAL A 144 3.56 -7.38 2.53
CA VAL A 144 2.18 -7.71 2.13
C VAL A 144 1.32 -7.84 3.40
N PRO A 145 0.25 -7.03 3.56
CA PRO A 145 -0.69 -7.19 4.66
C PRO A 145 -1.40 -8.53 4.59
N LEU A 146 -1.48 -9.22 5.73
CA LEU A 146 -2.28 -10.41 5.94
C LEU A 146 -3.24 -10.14 7.09
N PHE A 147 -4.52 -10.38 6.85
CA PHE A 147 -5.57 -10.23 7.84
C PHE A 147 -6.24 -11.57 8.10
N VAL A 148 -6.51 -11.86 9.36
CA VAL A 148 -7.24 -13.06 9.77
C VAL A 148 -8.56 -12.62 10.40
N ALA A 149 -9.65 -13.02 9.76
CA ALA A 149 -11.00 -12.53 10.09
C ALA A 149 -11.38 -12.85 11.55
N PRO A 150 -12.19 -11.97 12.18
CA PRO A 150 -12.79 -12.26 13.48
C PRO A 150 -13.80 -13.40 13.37
N GLU A 151 -13.90 -14.15 14.46
CA GLU A 151 -14.96 -15.13 14.67
C GLU A 151 -16.26 -14.43 15.04
N GLY A 152 -17.39 -14.96 14.55
CA GLY A 152 -18.71 -14.35 14.75
C GLY A 152 -19.02 -13.18 13.80
N GLY A 153 -18.20 -12.97 12.77
CA GLY A 153 -18.49 -12.09 11.64
C GLY A 153 -17.90 -10.68 11.74
N GLU A 154 -17.77 -10.06 10.57
CA GLU A 154 -17.20 -8.73 10.41
C GLU A 154 -18.21 -7.61 10.74
N ARG A 155 -17.76 -6.62 11.50
CA ARG A 155 -18.50 -5.43 11.94
C ARG A 155 -17.61 -4.20 11.74
N PRO A 156 -17.59 -3.60 10.53
CA PRO A 156 -16.90 -2.34 10.31
C PRO A 156 -17.61 -1.20 11.05
N ASP A 157 -16.86 -0.36 11.77
CA ASP A 157 -17.37 0.88 12.37
C ASP A 157 -16.25 1.92 12.42
N LEU A 158 -16.35 2.95 11.58
CA LEU A 158 -15.39 4.04 11.50
C LEU A 158 -16.09 5.35 11.86
N ARG A 159 -15.64 5.99 12.94
CA ARG A 159 -16.16 7.26 13.43
C ARG A 159 -15.20 8.37 13.08
N TRP A 160 -15.75 9.55 12.84
CA TRP A 160 -14.99 10.70 12.41
C TRP A 160 -15.30 11.90 13.31
N THR A 161 -14.27 12.68 13.63
CA THR A 161 -14.42 14.00 14.25
C THR A 161 -13.58 15.01 13.48
N VAL A 162 -13.98 16.28 13.50
CA VAL A 162 -13.23 17.36 12.89
C VAL A 162 -13.10 18.51 13.88
N HIS A 163 -11.87 18.96 14.09
CA HIS A 163 -11.56 20.07 14.98
C HIS A 163 -10.88 21.20 14.21
N ALA A 164 -11.31 22.44 14.46
CA ALA A 164 -10.59 23.60 13.98
C ALA A 164 -9.27 23.76 14.75
N LEU A 165 -8.17 23.98 14.03
CA LEU A 165 -6.86 24.24 14.63
C LEU A 165 -6.65 25.75 14.82
N GLU A 166 -5.93 26.15 15.87
CA GLU A 166 -5.56 27.56 16.10
C GLU A 166 -4.76 28.16 14.92
N SER A 167 -4.07 27.30 14.17
CA SER A 167 -3.36 27.66 12.94
C SER A 167 -4.29 28.00 11.77
N GLY A 168 -5.61 27.96 11.96
CA GLY A 168 -6.62 28.16 10.92
C GLY A 168 -6.83 26.95 10.01
N GLY A 169 -6.20 25.80 10.29
CA GLY A 169 -6.41 24.54 9.57
C GLY A 169 -7.49 23.66 10.19
N LEU A 170 -7.67 22.46 9.66
CA LEU A 170 -8.55 21.42 10.22
C LEU A 170 -7.74 20.19 10.61
N GLU A 171 -8.07 19.60 11.74
CA GLU A 171 -7.70 18.23 12.09
C GLU A 171 -8.91 17.32 11.88
N ILE A 172 -8.78 16.37 10.96
CA ILE A 172 -9.76 15.31 10.75
C ILE A 172 -9.24 14.08 11.47
N ARG A 173 -10.00 13.55 12.41
CA ARG A 173 -9.68 12.31 13.13
C ARG A 173 -10.64 11.20 12.73
N ALA A 174 -10.12 10.00 12.59
CA ALA A 174 -10.90 8.77 12.49
C ALA A 174 -10.56 7.82 13.64
N GLU A 175 -11.58 7.15 14.16
CA GLU A 175 -11.47 6.09 15.15
C GLU A 175 -12.18 4.83 14.63
N ASN A 176 -11.47 3.70 14.61
CA ASN A 176 -12.03 2.43 14.21
C ASN A 176 -12.59 1.69 15.44
N LEU A 177 -13.90 1.80 15.65
CA LEU A 177 -14.66 1.08 16.69
C LEU A 177 -15.13 -0.31 16.22
N GLY A 178 -14.84 -0.65 14.96
CA GLY A 178 -15.17 -1.94 14.38
C GLY A 178 -14.26 -3.06 14.86
N ASN A 179 -14.57 -4.30 14.46
CA ASN A 179 -13.75 -5.47 14.75
C ASN A 179 -12.88 -5.92 13.58
N ILE A 180 -12.79 -5.12 12.52
CA ILE A 180 -11.93 -5.32 11.34
C ILE A 180 -11.23 -4.01 11.01
N HIS A 181 -10.12 -4.07 10.27
CA HIS A 181 -9.43 -2.88 9.79
C HIS A 181 -10.29 -2.05 8.82
N ALA A 182 -10.05 -0.74 8.82
CA ALA A 182 -10.39 0.14 7.72
C ALA A 182 -9.13 0.47 6.91
N HIS A 183 -9.24 0.53 5.58
CA HIS A 183 -8.16 1.03 4.71
C HIS A 183 -8.67 2.25 3.96
N VAL A 184 -8.32 3.42 4.48
CA VAL A 184 -8.64 4.71 3.88
C VAL A 184 -7.57 4.98 2.82
N GLN A 185 -7.95 4.97 1.55
CA GLN A 185 -7.03 5.26 0.44
C GLN A 185 -6.95 6.75 0.16
N GLU A 186 -8.09 7.41 0.24
CA GLU A 186 -8.28 8.81 -0.06
C GLU A 186 -9.36 9.39 0.85
N LEU A 187 -9.18 10.64 1.27
CA LEU A 187 -10.20 11.43 1.94
C LEU A 187 -10.58 12.61 1.06
N ARG A 188 -11.87 12.76 0.81
CA ARG A 188 -12.45 13.93 0.16
C ARG A 188 -13.21 14.71 1.21
N VAL A 189 -12.98 16.01 1.20
CA VAL A 189 -13.67 16.97 2.07
C VAL A 189 -14.45 17.91 1.17
N ALA A 190 -15.73 18.06 1.45
CA ALA A 190 -16.59 19.01 0.76
C ALA A 190 -17.33 19.87 1.78
N THR A 191 -17.68 21.08 1.35
CA THR A 191 -18.66 21.92 2.03
C THR A 191 -19.98 21.82 1.29
N ARG A 192 -21.08 22.03 2.01
CA ARG A 192 -22.42 22.10 1.42
C ARG A 192 -23.00 23.48 1.68
N ASP A 193 -23.17 24.23 0.60
CA ASP A 193 -23.78 25.54 0.63
C ASP A 193 -25.20 25.48 0.00
N PRO A 194 -26.21 26.13 0.60
CA PRO A 194 -27.58 26.10 0.08
C PRO A 194 -27.75 26.70 -1.33
N GLU A 195 -26.89 27.63 -1.74
CA GLU A 195 -26.99 28.34 -3.03
C GLU A 195 -26.14 27.66 -4.12
N THR A 196 -24.94 27.21 -3.77
CA THR A 196 -23.95 26.67 -4.72
C THR A 196 -23.83 25.15 -4.69
N GLY A 197 -24.51 24.48 -3.76
CA GLY A 197 -24.51 23.03 -3.62
C GLY A 197 -23.26 22.49 -2.94
N GLU A 198 -22.91 21.24 -3.25
CA GLU A 198 -21.72 20.58 -2.71
C GLU A 198 -20.47 21.06 -3.46
N GLN A 199 -19.47 21.53 -2.73
CA GLN A 199 -18.20 22.00 -3.27
C GLN A 199 -17.06 21.22 -2.61
N GLN A 200 -16.29 20.49 -3.41
CA GLN A 200 -15.13 19.77 -2.89
C GLN A 200 -14.01 20.76 -2.58
N VAL A 201 -13.60 20.83 -1.31
CA VAL A 201 -12.59 21.77 -0.82
C VAL A 201 -11.21 21.12 -0.70
N ALA A 202 -11.14 19.80 -0.51
CA ALA A 202 -9.86 19.09 -0.42
C ALA A 202 -9.93 17.63 -0.86
N THR A 203 -8.77 17.11 -1.26
CA THR A 203 -8.54 15.68 -1.47
C THR A 203 -7.17 15.32 -0.90
N LEU A 204 -7.14 14.34 -0.01
CA LEU A 204 -5.93 13.82 0.60
C LEU A 204 -5.74 12.36 0.20
N GLY A 205 -4.64 12.03 -0.47
CA GLY A 205 -4.21 10.64 -0.63
C GLY A 205 -3.56 10.14 0.66
N THR A 206 -4.08 9.07 1.25
CA THR A 206 -3.68 8.65 2.61
C THR A 206 -3.12 7.24 2.68
N HIS A 207 -3.66 6.28 1.92
CA HIS A 207 -3.29 4.85 1.94
C HIS A 207 -3.03 4.30 3.35
N ARG A 208 -3.89 4.66 4.30
CA ARG A 208 -3.71 4.38 5.72
C ARG A 208 -4.62 3.26 6.19
N TYR A 209 -4.02 2.30 6.89
CA TYR A 209 -4.77 1.29 7.62
C TYR A 209 -5.04 1.77 9.05
N LEU A 210 -6.27 1.57 9.51
CA LEU A 210 -6.69 1.79 10.89
C LEU A 210 -7.16 0.43 11.42
N LEU A 211 -6.36 -0.21 12.27
CA LEU A 211 -6.71 -1.48 12.90
C LEU A 211 -7.83 -1.31 13.95
N PRO A 212 -8.51 -2.38 14.38
CA PRO A 212 -9.55 -2.32 15.42
C PRO A 212 -9.06 -1.61 16.69
N GLY A 213 -9.87 -0.67 17.20
CA GLY A 213 -9.57 0.12 18.39
C GLY A 213 -8.53 1.22 18.21
N GLN A 214 -8.07 1.46 16.98
CA GLN A 214 -7.03 2.45 16.68
C GLN A 214 -7.61 3.71 16.07
N SER A 215 -6.86 4.81 16.20
CA SER A 215 -7.23 6.10 15.62
C SER A 215 -6.11 6.66 14.75
N SER A 216 -6.49 7.53 13.81
CA SER A 216 -5.57 8.31 13.00
C SER A 216 -6.11 9.71 12.82
N HIS A 217 -5.23 10.67 12.55
CA HIS A 217 -5.61 12.01 12.13
C HIS A 217 -4.98 12.38 10.77
N TRP A 218 -5.54 13.43 10.17
CA TRP A 218 -5.04 14.12 8.99
C TRP A 218 -5.19 15.61 9.21
N HIS A 219 -4.21 16.39 8.74
CA HIS A 219 -4.24 17.84 8.82
C HIS A 219 -4.51 18.42 7.43
N LEU A 220 -5.48 19.33 7.36
CA LEU A 220 -5.67 20.22 6.21
C LEU A 220 -5.15 21.61 6.59
N GLY A 221 -4.24 22.15 5.80
CA GLY A 221 -3.80 23.54 5.92
C GLY A 221 -4.84 24.52 5.38
N GLN A 222 -4.68 25.80 5.71
CA GLN A 222 -5.55 26.93 5.29
C GLN A 222 -5.72 27.12 3.78
N GLU A 223 -5.04 26.35 2.93
CA GLU A 223 -5.10 26.50 1.47
C GLU A 223 -6.46 26.08 0.88
N ALA A 224 -7.22 25.26 1.61
CA ALA A 224 -8.58 24.91 1.22
C ALA A 224 -9.57 25.90 1.84
N ASP A 225 -10.41 26.50 0.99
CA ASP A 225 -11.42 27.46 1.41
C ASP A 225 -12.70 26.72 1.83
N TRP A 226 -12.82 26.49 3.13
CA TRP A 226 -14.05 25.98 3.75
C TRP A 226 -14.90 27.11 4.37
N GLY A 227 -14.51 28.38 4.19
CA GLY A 227 -15.25 29.56 4.67
C GLY A 227 -15.71 29.47 6.14
N ASP A 228 -16.92 29.97 6.40
CA ASP A 228 -17.65 29.83 7.67
C ASP A 228 -18.52 28.56 7.72
N ALA A 229 -18.18 27.51 6.95
CA ALA A 229 -19.00 26.32 6.88
C ALA A 229 -19.08 25.64 8.25
N ALA A 230 -20.29 25.58 8.81
CA ALA A 230 -20.53 24.88 10.07
C ALA A 230 -20.48 23.34 9.93
N ARG A 231 -20.53 22.83 8.69
CA ARG A 231 -20.61 21.41 8.36
C ARG A 231 -19.73 21.04 7.19
N LEU A 232 -19.11 19.86 7.31
CA LEU A 232 -18.28 19.25 6.29
C LEU A 232 -18.85 17.88 5.91
N ASP A 233 -18.90 17.63 4.61
CA ASP A 233 -19.17 16.31 4.04
C ASP A 233 -17.83 15.62 3.82
N LEU A 234 -17.56 14.57 4.59
CA LEU A 234 -16.40 13.70 4.42
C LEU A 234 -16.77 12.47 3.60
N SER A 235 -15.94 12.13 2.63
CA SER A 235 -16.00 10.86 1.91
C SER A 235 -14.65 10.15 1.96
N ALA A 236 -14.60 9.05 2.71
CA ALA A 236 -13.43 8.19 2.80
C ALA A 236 -13.52 7.07 1.76
N ILE A 237 -12.61 7.08 0.79
CA ILE A 237 -12.56 6.05 -0.26
C ILE A 237 -11.81 4.83 0.28
N THR A 238 -12.49 3.69 0.31
CA THR A 238 -11.93 2.41 0.77
C THR A 238 -12.06 1.34 -0.32
N PRO A 239 -11.30 0.22 -0.23
CA PRO A 239 -11.51 -0.92 -1.12
C PRO A 239 -12.94 -1.48 -1.10
N ARG A 240 -13.70 -1.25 -0.02
CA ARG A 240 -15.08 -1.73 0.16
C ARG A 240 -16.14 -0.73 -0.32
N GLY A 241 -15.72 0.43 -0.82
CA GLY A 241 -16.59 1.53 -1.22
C GLY A 241 -16.31 2.82 -0.45
N ALA A 242 -17.05 3.87 -0.79
CA ALA A 242 -16.97 5.15 -0.09
C ALA A 242 -17.75 5.08 1.24
N LEU A 243 -17.12 5.57 2.31
CA LEU A 243 -17.76 5.80 3.61
C LEU A 243 -17.98 7.30 3.75
N ASN A 244 -19.25 7.71 3.77
CA ASN A 244 -19.62 9.12 3.86
C ASN A 244 -20.03 9.48 5.30
N ALA A 245 -19.62 10.65 5.76
CA ALA A 245 -19.99 11.21 7.05
C ALA A 245 -20.24 12.71 6.91
N GLU A 246 -21.37 13.18 7.41
CA GLU A 246 -21.63 14.62 7.61
C GLU A 246 -21.21 14.97 9.03
N ILE A 247 -20.33 15.95 9.19
CA ILE A 247 -19.69 16.27 10.47
C ILE A 247 -19.80 17.76 10.74
N GLU A 248 -20.29 18.10 11.93
CA GLU A 248 -20.25 19.46 12.45
C GLU A 248 -18.83 19.77 12.94
N MET A 249 -18.33 20.96 12.61
CA MET A 249 -17.03 21.41 13.09
C MET A 249 -17.12 21.77 14.57
N GLU A 250 -16.30 21.10 15.40
CA GLU A 250 -16.16 21.40 16.83
C GLU A 250 -15.07 22.45 17.11
#